data_AF-A0A382ERI0-F1
#
_entry.id   AF-A0A382ERI0-F1
#
_cell.length_a   1.000
_cell.length_b   1.000
_cell.length_c   1.000
_cell.angle_alpha   90.00
_cell.angle_beta   90.00
_cell.angle_gamma   90.00
#
_symmetry.space_group_name_H-M   'P 1'
#
loop_
_entity.id
_entity.type
_entity.pdbx_description
1 polymer ?
#
loop_
_entity_poly.entity_id
_entity_poly.type
_entity_poly.pdbx_seq_one_letter_code
_entity_poly.pdbx_strand_id
1 'polypeptide(L)'
;VPRKKRNWELEYKGIHNVPEQFFYQFDNTLLFSNNLLETPSVTTNRTLRGDVVDKIFKWGKDNKITKTKVMDWVDLINPITDLLRIPKETRKELFSDYKETQIVKLKQSIDAIEKAEKILYNDEIRLYPLVEPLLNQKMIYKIVLKTLMKRQTGEHQLLYDLLMPVVDRLEEHGLSDYRIRKVIDNLMLVFEYDGEAVGQSVLKYKKKPYFPKKIIDMINEAGKQRYQRLHEALKKQLDSI
;
A
#
# COMPACT_ATOMS: atom_id res chain seq x y z
N VAL A 1 -5.58 10.60 28.19
CA VAL A 1 -5.45 11.58 27.08
C VAL A 1 -5.06 10.80 25.81
N PRO A 2 -5.79 10.90 24.69
CA PRO A 2 -5.37 10.21 23.46
C PRO A 2 -3.99 10.75 23.04
N ARG A 3 -3.03 9.87 22.75
CA ARG A 3 -1.72 10.28 22.20
C ARG A 3 -1.97 11.08 20.91
N LYS A 4 -1.40 12.29 20.83
CA LYS A 4 -1.46 13.16 19.65
C LYS A 4 -0.89 12.40 18.45
N LYS A 5 -1.60 12.36 17.33
CA LYS A 5 -1.12 11.68 16.12
C LYS A 5 0.10 12.43 15.55
N ARG A 6 1.20 11.75 15.30
CA ARG A 6 2.52 12.33 14.98
C ARG A 6 2.85 12.20 13.50
N ASN A 7 3.46 13.24 12.94
CA ASN A 7 4.14 13.14 11.64
C ASN A 7 5.59 12.76 11.89
N TRP A 8 5.88 11.46 11.87
CA TRP A 8 7.18 10.92 12.28
C TRP A 8 8.35 11.43 11.44
N GLU A 9 8.15 11.64 10.14
CA GLU A 9 9.19 12.17 9.25
C GLU A 9 9.61 13.59 9.65
N LEU A 10 8.63 14.44 9.95
CA LEU A 10 8.84 15.83 10.34
C LEU A 10 9.34 15.94 11.78
N GLU A 11 8.76 15.19 12.72
CA GLU A 11 9.05 15.35 14.15
C GLU A 11 10.35 14.67 14.59
N TYR A 12 10.74 13.55 13.95
CA TYR A 12 11.89 12.75 14.40
C TYR A 12 13.05 12.71 13.42
N LYS A 13 12.81 12.87 12.12
CA LYS A 13 13.87 12.80 11.10
C LYS A 13 14.24 14.14 10.49
N GLY A 14 13.50 15.21 10.78
CA GLY A 14 13.67 16.52 10.14
C GLY A 14 13.47 16.47 8.62
N ILE A 15 12.76 15.45 8.12
CA ILE A 15 12.59 15.23 6.69
C ILE A 15 11.39 16.05 6.22
N HIS A 16 11.66 17.08 5.43
CA HIS A 16 10.66 17.86 4.71
C HIS A 16 10.32 17.18 3.38
N ASN A 17 9.68 16.02 3.45
CA ASN A 17 9.14 15.39 2.25
C ASN A 17 8.02 16.25 1.66
N VAL A 18 7.84 16.15 0.34
CA VAL A 18 6.65 16.70 -0.33
C VAL A 18 5.42 16.11 0.39
N PRO A 19 4.32 16.87 0.58
CA PRO A 19 3.22 16.47 1.46
C PRO A 19 2.63 15.07 1.19
N GLU A 20 2.79 14.57 -0.03
CA GLU A 20 2.23 13.29 -0.47
C GLU A 20 3.24 12.12 -0.41
N GLN A 21 4.52 12.41 -0.22
CA GLN A 21 5.57 11.40 -0.22
C GLN A 21 5.69 10.72 1.14
N PHE A 22 6.24 9.51 1.16
CA PHE A 22 6.73 8.84 2.35
C PHE A 22 8.13 8.28 2.07
N PHE A 23 9.04 8.43 3.02
CA PHE A 23 10.42 8.01 2.93
C PHE A 23 10.88 7.41 4.26
N TYR A 24 11.35 6.16 4.19
CA TYR A 24 12.05 5.52 5.29
C TYR A 24 13.21 4.69 4.74
N GLN A 25 14.41 4.91 5.27
CA GLN A 25 15.58 4.12 4.94
C GLN A 25 16.04 3.33 6.18
N PHE A 26 16.31 2.04 5.99
CA PHE A 26 16.98 1.17 6.94
C PHE A 26 18.12 0.45 6.22
N ASP A 27 19.36 0.67 6.67
CA ASP A 27 20.57 0.28 5.94
C ASP A 27 20.50 0.69 4.45
N ASN A 28 20.34 -0.30 3.56
CA ASN A 28 20.27 -0.13 2.12
C ASN A 28 18.87 -0.41 1.56
N THR A 29 17.89 -0.64 2.43
CA THR A 29 16.48 -0.84 2.09
C THR A 29 15.74 0.47 2.26
N LEU A 30 15.12 0.91 1.17
CA LEU A 30 14.30 2.11 1.07
C LEU A 30 12.83 1.70 0.98
N LEU A 31 12.01 2.26 1.85
CA LEU A 31 10.57 2.30 1.73
C LEU A 31 10.17 3.68 1.22
N PHE A 32 9.60 3.71 0.03
CA PHE A 32 9.23 4.96 -0.63
C PHE A 32 7.82 4.90 -1.20
N SER A 33 7.01 5.91 -0.88
CA SER A 33 5.79 6.22 -1.62
C SER A 33 5.88 7.63 -2.16
N ASN A 34 5.43 7.85 -3.39
CA ASN A 34 5.31 9.18 -3.96
C ASN A 34 3.91 9.78 -3.81
N ASN A 35 2.96 9.04 -3.23
CA ASN A 35 1.58 9.43 -3.10
C ASN A 35 0.96 8.92 -1.77
N LEU A 36 -0.22 9.45 -1.43
CA LEU A 36 -0.95 9.06 -0.21
C LEU A 36 -1.84 7.83 -0.39
N LEU A 37 -1.92 7.26 -1.59
CA LEU A 37 -2.87 6.21 -1.98
C LEU A 37 -2.30 4.79 -1.79
N GLU A 38 -0.98 4.67 -1.94
CA GLU A 38 -0.28 3.39 -2.05
C GLU A 38 0.59 3.13 -0.83
N THR A 39 0.70 1.85 -0.46
CA THR A 39 1.70 1.39 0.49
C THR A 39 3.08 1.56 -0.13
N PRO A 40 4.10 1.98 0.64
CA PRO A 40 5.43 2.26 0.10
C PRO A 40 6.01 1.05 -0.62
N SER A 41 6.58 1.33 -1.79
CA SER A 41 7.44 0.40 -2.50
C SER A 41 8.70 0.13 -1.68
N VAL A 42 9.22 -1.11 -1.77
CA VAL A 42 10.49 -1.50 -1.16
C VAL A 42 11.52 -1.61 -2.28
N THR A 43 12.58 -0.81 -2.19
CA THR A 43 13.72 -0.87 -3.11
C THR A 43 15.01 -1.04 -2.32
N THR A 44 15.99 -1.72 -2.91
CA THR A 44 17.34 -1.76 -2.37
C THR A 44 18.34 -1.25 -3.38
N ASN A 45 19.34 -0.51 -2.90
CA ASN A 45 20.42 0.02 -3.73
C ASN A 45 21.57 -1.00 -3.94
N ARG A 46 21.32 -2.29 -3.69
CA ARG A 46 22.34 -3.35 -3.77
C ARG A 46 22.11 -4.23 -4.98
N THR A 47 23.20 -4.75 -5.52
CA THR A 47 23.18 -5.80 -6.54
C THR A 47 22.43 -7.02 -5.99
N LEU A 48 21.55 -7.57 -6.81
CA LEU A 48 20.81 -8.80 -6.53
C LEU A 48 21.78 -9.90 -6.07
N ARG A 49 21.55 -10.48 -4.89
CA ARG A 49 22.45 -11.50 -4.35
C ARG A 49 22.14 -12.87 -4.95
N GLY A 50 23.18 -13.60 -5.36
CA GLY A 50 23.05 -14.92 -5.99
C GLY A 50 22.32 -15.95 -5.09
N ASP A 51 22.56 -15.91 -3.79
CA ASP A 51 21.90 -16.80 -2.81
C ASP A 51 20.37 -16.58 -2.75
N VAL A 52 19.92 -15.34 -2.90
CA VAL A 52 18.49 -15.00 -2.96
C VAL A 52 17.87 -15.60 -4.23
N VAL A 53 18.55 -15.46 -5.37
CA VAL A 53 18.10 -16.01 -6.66
C VAL A 53 18.00 -17.54 -6.59
N ASP A 54 19.02 -18.20 -6.04
CA ASP A 54 19.04 -19.66 -5.90
C ASP A 54 17.91 -20.15 -4.98
N LYS A 55 17.65 -19.45 -3.86
CA LYS A 55 16.53 -19.74 -2.97
C LYS A 55 15.18 -19.62 -3.69
N ILE A 56 14.98 -18.57 -4.51
CA ILE A 56 13.75 -18.36 -5.28
C ILE A 56 13.57 -19.46 -6.34
N PHE A 57 14.63 -19.85 -7.04
CA PHE A 57 14.57 -20.92 -8.01
C PHE A 57 14.28 -22.27 -7.39
N LYS A 58 14.92 -22.58 -6.26
CA LYS A 58 14.64 -23.80 -5.50
C LYS A 58 13.19 -23.81 -5.01
N TRP A 59 12.71 -22.72 -4.41
CA TRP A 59 11.32 -22.56 -4.00
C TRP A 59 10.34 -22.81 -5.16
N GLY A 60 10.58 -22.22 -6.33
CA GLY A 60 9.74 -22.42 -7.50
C GLY A 60 9.69 -23.89 -7.96
N LYS A 61 10.85 -24.56 -7.97
CA LYS A 61 10.98 -25.98 -8.32
C LYS A 61 10.26 -26.88 -7.33
N ASP A 62 10.51 -26.69 -6.04
CA ASP A 62 9.93 -27.51 -4.96
C ASP A 62 8.39 -27.37 -4.91
N ASN A 63 7.87 -26.21 -5.29
CA ASN A 63 6.44 -25.95 -5.36
C ASN A 63 5.80 -26.31 -6.72
N LYS A 64 6.56 -26.84 -7.67
CA LYS A 64 6.10 -27.20 -9.03
C LYS A 64 5.45 -26.03 -9.75
N ILE A 65 6.01 -24.82 -9.60
CA ILE A 65 5.52 -23.61 -10.26
C ILE A 65 6.10 -23.57 -11.67
N THR A 66 5.23 -23.50 -12.67
CA THR A 66 5.65 -23.40 -14.08
C THR A 66 6.40 -22.08 -14.29
N LYS A 67 7.53 -22.14 -14.98
CA LYS A 67 8.30 -20.93 -15.34
C LYS A 67 7.77 -20.36 -16.65
N THR A 68 7.40 -19.08 -16.66
CA THR A 68 7.12 -18.31 -17.87
C THR A 68 8.39 -17.67 -18.41
N LYS A 69 9.15 -16.98 -17.54
CA LYS A 69 10.48 -16.43 -17.81
C LYS A 69 11.41 -16.64 -16.63
N VAL A 70 12.71 -16.54 -16.87
CA VAL A 70 13.75 -16.83 -15.86
C VAL A 70 13.66 -15.88 -14.65
N MET A 71 13.41 -14.58 -14.85
CA MET A 71 13.48 -13.60 -13.76
C MET A 71 12.13 -13.15 -13.20
N ASP A 72 11.00 -13.57 -13.78
CA ASP A 72 9.66 -13.08 -13.37
C ASP A 72 9.40 -13.25 -11.86
N TRP A 73 9.76 -14.41 -11.30
CA TRP A 73 9.58 -14.66 -9.86
C TRP A 73 10.60 -13.91 -9.00
N VAL A 74 11.81 -13.69 -9.51
CA VAL A 74 12.85 -12.95 -8.82
C VAL A 74 12.43 -11.50 -8.65
N ASP A 75 11.91 -10.88 -9.70
CA ASP A 75 11.47 -9.49 -9.69
C ASP A 75 10.30 -9.26 -8.72
N LEU A 76 9.37 -10.23 -8.64
CA LEU A 76 8.23 -10.17 -7.72
C LEU A 76 8.63 -10.42 -6.26
N ILE A 77 9.58 -11.31 -6.00
CA ILE A 77 9.92 -11.77 -4.65
C ILE A 77 11.02 -10.93 -4.02
N ASN A 78 11.94 -10.35 -4.81
CA ASN A 78 13.08 -9.61 -4.26
C ASN A 78 12.67 -8.49 -3.29
N PRO A 79 11.67 -7.63 -3.58
CA PRO A 79 11.20 -6.62 -2.63
C PRO A 79 10.71 -7.20 -1.30
N ILE A 80 10.11 -8.39 -1.32
CA ILE A 80 9.69 -9.11 -0.10
C ILE A 80 10.94 -9.48 0.71
N THR A 81 11.95 -10.09 0.07
CA THR A 81 13.17 -10.53 0.76
C THR A 81 13.95 -9.35 1.35
N ASP A 82 13.94 -8.21 0.66
CA ASP A 82 14.58 -6.99 1.13
C ASP A 82 13.86 -6.39 2.34
N LEU A 83 12.53 -6.46 2.37
CA LEU A 83 11.74 -6.13 3.57
C LEU A 83 12.04 -7.10 4.71
N LEU A 84 12.21 -8.41 4.42
CA LEU A 84 12.46 -9.44 5.43
C LEU A 84 13.82 -9.29 6.14
N ARG A 85 14.76 -8.50 5.58
CA ARG A 85 16.02 -8.14 6.26
C ARG A 85 15.83 -7.16 7.42
N ILE A 86 14.76 -6.35 7.38
CA ILE A 86 14.44 -5.43 8.48
C ILE A 86 13.96 -6.26 9.66
N PRO A 87 14.48 -6.09 10.89
CA PRO A 87 14.05 -6.88 12.05
C PRO A 87 12.53 -6.83 12.27
N LYS A 88 11.94 -7.91 12.79
CA LYS A 88 10.49 -8.03 13.00
C LYS A 88 9.86 -6.87 13.76
N GLU A 89 10.42 -6.53 14.92
CA GLU A 89 9.90 -5.44 15.74
C GLU A 89 9.95 -4.10 14.98
N THR A 90 11.03 -3.87 14.23
CA THR A 90 11.18 -2.69 13.36
C THR A 90 10.14 -2.67 12.23
N ARG A 91 9.86 -3.80 11.56
CA ARG A 91 8.81 -3.86 10.51
C ARG A 91 7.43 -3.52 11.06
N LYS A 92 7.12 -4.01 12.27
CA LYS A 92 5.83 -3.78 12.92
C LYS A 92 5.64 -2.32 13.32
N GLU A 93 6.67 -1.72 13.91
CA GLU A 93 6.70 -0.28 14.24
C GLU A 93 6.60 0.57 12.97
N LEU A 94 7.37 0.22 11.93
CA LEU A 94 7.41 0.95 10.66
C LEU A 94 6.04 1.07 9.98
N PHE A 95 5.22 0.01 10.00
CA PHE A 95 3.87 0.12 9.46
C PHE A 95 2.99 1.07 10.27
N SER A 96 3.15 1.05 11.60
CA SER A 96 2.42 1.96 12.49
C SER A 96 2.80 3.41 12.19
N ASP A 97 4.09 3.69 12.07
CA ASP A 97 4.62 5.04 11.77
C ASP A 97 4.19 5.52 10.39
N TYR A 98 4.27 4.64 9.38
CA TYR A 98 3.74 4.89 8.04
C TYR A 98 2.27 5.27 8.11
N LYS A 99 1.44 4.41 8.72
CA LYS A 99 0.00 4.62 8.83
C LYS A 99 -0.32 5.94 9.54
N GLU A 100 0.37 6.25 10.62
CA GLU A 100 0.15 7.48 11.39
C GLU A 100 0.52 8.72 10.59
N THR A 101 1.69 8.69 9.95
CA THR A 101 2.20 9.76 9.08
C THR A 101 1.24 10.04 7.92
N GLN A 102 0.77 8.99 7.24
CA GLN A 102 -0.20 9.09 6.16
C GLN A 102 -1.54 9.68 6.62
N ILE A 103 -2.04 9.26 7.79
CA ILE A 103 -3.27 9.83 8.36
C ILE A 103 -3.13 11.33 8.62
N VAL A 104 -1.99 11.77 9.17
CA VAL A 104 -1.74 13.19 9.44
C VAL A 104 -1.68 13.98 8.13
N LYS A 105 -0.92 13.49 7.14
CA LYS A 105 -0.79 14.11 5.82
C LYS A 105 -2.13 14.22 5.10
N LEU A 106 -2.92 13.15 5.08
CA LEU A 106 -4.26 13.15 4.49
C LEU A 106 -5.18 14.19 5.13
N LYS A 107 -5.16 14.31 6.47
CA LYS A 107 -5.96 15.34 7.17
C LYS A 107 -5.52 16.75 6.81
N GLN A 108 -4.21 17.01 6.82
CA GLN A 108 -3.66 18.31 6.44
C GLN A 108 -4.01 18.68 5.00
N SER A 109 -3.90 17.74 4.07
CA SER A 109 -4.27 17.96 2.67
C SER A 109 -5.77 18.20 2.50
N ILE A 110 -6.63 17.46 3.20
CA ILE A 110 -8.09 17.69 3.19
C ILE A 110 -8.41 19.10 3.72
N ASP A 111 -7.83 19.50 4.85
CA ASP A 111 -8.07 20.82 5.45
C ASP A 111 -7.58 21.95 4.52
N ALA A 112 -6.45 21.76 3.84
CA ALA A 112 -5.92 22.71 2.87
C ALA A 112 -6.85 22.85 1.65
N ILE A 113 -7.37 21.73 1.14
CA ILE A 113 -8.32 21.74 0.03
C ILE A 113 -9.63 22.43 0.45
N GLU A 114 -10.16 22.15 1.65
CA GLU A 114 -11.39 22.79 2.14
C GLU A 114 -11.23 24.32 2.31
N LYS A 115 -10.03 24.80 2.64
CA LYS A 115 -9.71 26.23 2.64
C LYS A 115 -9.66 26.81 1.22
N ALA A 116 -8.98 26.11 0.29
CA ALA A 116 -8.88 26.54 -1.10
C ALA A 116 -10.24 26.61 -1.79
N GLU A 117 -11.12 25.64 -1.55
CA GLU A 117 -12.50 25.64 -2.04
C GLU A 117 -13.28 26.89 -1.63
N LYS A 118 -13.19 27.30 -0.36
CA LYS A 118 -13.87 28.51 0.16
C LYS A 118 -13.35 29.80 -0.46
N ILE A 119 -12.08 29.84 -0.83
CA ILE A 119 -11.46 30.99 -1.51
C ILE A 119 -11.93 31.06 -2.96
N LEU A 120 -11.98 29.92 -3.65
CA LEU A 120 -12.30 29.84 -5.08
C LEU A 120 -13.81 29.80 -5.38
N TYR A 121 -14.62 29.53 -4.37
CA TYR A 121 -16.08 29.44 -4.48
C TYR A 121 -16.76 30.00 -3.23
N ASN A 122 -17.27 31.22 -3.34
CA ASN A 122 -18.04 31.94 -2.34
C ASN A 122 -19.02 32.91 -3.03
N ASP A 123 -19.64 33.80 -2.26
CA ASP A 123 -20.63 34.74 -2.79
C ASP A 123 -20.03 35.74 -3.79
N GLU A 124 -18.74 36.05 -3.67
CA GLU A 124 -18.01 37.02 -4.50
C GLU A 124 -17.24 36.34 -5.65
N ILE A 125 -16.69 35.14 -5.43
CA ILE A 125 -15.82 34.42 -6.37
C ILE A 125 -16.46 33.08 -6.75
N ARG A 126 -16.59 32.80 -8.07
CA ARG A 126 -17.21 31.55 -8.57
C ARG A 126 -16.36 30.87 -9.64
N LEU A 127 -15.16 30.41 -9.26
CA LEU A 127 -14.23 29.73 -10.17
C LEU A 127 -14.45 28.22 -10.18
N TYR A 128 -15.66 27.81 -10.59
CA TYR A 128 -16.06 26.39 -10.59
C TYR A 128 -15.06 25.43 -11.28
N PRO A 129 -14.46 25.77 -12.45
CA PRO A 129 -13.49 24.89 -13.10
C PRO A 129 -12.23 24.61 -12.25
N LEU A 130 -11.87 25.48 -11.32
CA LEU A 130 -10.75 25.29 -10.40
C LEU A 130 -11.15 24.50 -9.15
N VAL A 131 -12.43 24.55 -8.79
CA VAL A 131 -12.99 23.90 -7.59
C VAL A 131 -13.29 22.43 -7.85
N GLU A 132 -13.72 22.07 -9.06
CA GLU A 132 -14.06 20.69 -9.39
C GLU A 132 -12.90 19.68 -9.22
N PRO A 133 -11.66 19.97 -9.67
CA PRO A 133 -10.50 19.11 -9.39
C PRO A 133 -10.21 18.97 -7.89
N LEU A 134 -10.38 20.05 -7.12
CA LEU A 134 -10.20 20.05 -5.66
C LEU A 134 -11.23 19.16 -4.97
N LEU A 135 -12.51 19.25 -5.37
CA LEU A 135 -13.57 18.38 -4.85
C LEU A 135 -13.29 16.91 -5.12
N ASN A 136 -12.82 16.58 -6.32
CA ASN A 136 -12.45 15.23 -6.70
C ASN A 136 -11.30 14.71 -5.83
N GLN A 137 -10.21 15.48 -5.71
CA GLN A 137 -9.04 15.11 -4.91
C GLN A 137 -9.38 14.95 -3.43
N LYS A 138 -10.16 15.88 -2.87
CA LYS A 138 -10.64 15.80 -1.49
C LYS A 138 -11.42 14.51 -1.23
N MET A 139 -12.27 14.11 -2.16
CA MET A 139 -13.06 12.88 -2.00
C MET A 139 -12.19 11.63 -2.05
N ILE A 140 -11.20 11.58 -2.96
CA ILE A 140 -10.20 10.52 -3.00
C ILE A 140 -9.46 10.42 -1.65
N TYR A 141 -8.95 11.54 -1.13
CA TYR A 141 -8.27 11.54 0.18
C TYR A 141 -9.20 11.13 1.32
N LYS A 142 -10.48 11.51 1.32
CA LYS A 142 -11.45 11.08 2.34
C LYS A 142 -11.67 9.56 2.30
N ILE A 143 -11.78 8.97 1.11
CA ILE A 143 -11.89 7.50 0.93
C ILE A 143 -10.64 6.81 1.48
N VAL A 144 -9.46 7.30 1.11
CA VAL A 144 -8.18 6.72 1.52
C VAL A 144 -7.99 6.86 3.03
N LEU A 145 -8.31 8.00 3.62
CA LEU A 145 -8.26 8.24 5.06
C LEU A 145 -9.18 7.27 5.82
N LYS A 146 -10.45 7.14 5.39
CA LYS A 146 -11.43 6.24 6.03
C LYS A 146 -10.97 4.79 5.96
N THR A 147 -10.43 4.39 4.80
CA THR A 147 -9.84 3.07 4.54
C THR A 147 -8.65 2.79 5.45
N LEU A 148 -7.67 3.71 5.47
CA LEU A 148 -6.45 3.57 6.25
C LEU A 148 -6.75 3.51 7.75
N MET A 149 -7.71 4.29 8.23
CA MET A 149 -8.17 4.22 9.63
C MET A 149 -8.71 2.82 10.01
N LYS A 150 -9.35 2.10 9.07
CA LYS A 150 -9.86 0.73 9.27
C LYS A 150 -8.79 -0.36 9.16
N ARG A 151 -7.62 -0.07 8.55
CA ARG A 151 -6.51 -1.04 8.48
C ARG A 151 -5.93 -1.28 9.87
N GLN A 152 -5.74 -2.54 10.25
CA GLN A 152 -5.07 -2.88 11.51
C GLN A 152 -3.56 -2.70 11.37
N THR A 153 -2.86 -2.42 12.47
CA THR A 153 -1.39 -2.46 12.55
C THR A 153 -0.94 -3.87 12.93
N GLY A 154 -1.03 -4.77 11.96
CA GLY A 154 -0.59 -6.17 12.10
C GLY A 154 0.84 -6.36 11.63
N GLU A 155 1.47 -7.44 12.09
CA GLU A 155 2.86 -7.79 11.78
C GLU A 155 3.15 -7.88 10.28
N HIS A 156 2.21 -8.41 9.50
CA HIS A 156 2.41 -8.67 8.08
C HIS A 156 1.90 -7.53 7.16
N GLN A 157 1.53 -6.37 7.70
CA GLN A 157 0.84 -5.35 6.89
C GLN A 157 1.71 -4.80 5.76
N LEU A 158 3.01 -4.57 6.00
CA LEU A 158 3.96 -4.19 4.95
C LEU A 158 4.21 -5.33 3.95
N LEU A 159 4.00 -6.59 4.36
CA LEU A 159 4.19 -7.76 3.50
C LEU A 159 3.02 -7.99 2.57
N TYR A 160 1.78 -7.74 3.02
CA TYR A 160 0.61 -8.14 2.24
C TYR A 160 0.58 -7.50 0.86
N ASP A 161 0.80 -6.19 0.75
CA ASP A 161 0.76 -5.51 -0.55
C ASP A 161 1.90 -5.96 -1.47
N LEU A 162 3.06 -6.35 -0.92
CA LEU A 162 4.18 -6.94 -1.68
C LEU A 162 3.92 -8.38 -2.11
N LEU A 163 3.17 -9.16 -1.31
CA LEU A 163 2.81 -10.53 -1.63
C LEU A 163 1.67 -10.63 -2.65
N MET A 164 0.88 -9.58 -2.82
CA MET A 164 -0.27 -9.59 -3.72
C MET A 164 0.09 -9.83 -5.19
N PRO A 165 1.13 -9.21 -5.76
CA PRO A 165 1.63 -9.57 -7.09
C PRO A 165 2.02 -11.05 -7.23
N VAL A 166 2.61 -11.65 -6.19
CA VAL A 166 2.94 -13.08 -6.16
C VAL A 166 1.66 -13.91 -6.17
N VAL A 167 0.68 -13.57 -5.34
CA VAL A 167 -0.63 -14.25 -5.29
C VAL A 167 -1.35 -14.18 -6.63
N ASP A 168 -1.47 -12.98 -7.21
CA ASP A 168 -2.12 -12.77 -8.51
C ASP A 168 -1.42 -13.60 -9.60
N ARG A 169 -0.07 -13.65 -9.59
CA ARG A 169 0.69 -14.47 -10.53
C ARG A 169 0.48 -15.97 -10.33
N LEU A 170 0.35 -16.45 -9.10
CA LEU A 170 0.06 -17.86 -8.84
C LEU A 170 -1.36 -18.23 -9.31
N GLU A 171 -2.33 -17.33 -9.17
CA GLU A 171 -3.70 -17.52 -9.70
C GLU A 171 -3.70 -17.58 -11.23
N GLU A 172 -2.94 -16.73 -11.92
CA GLU A 172 -2.76 -16.78 -13.38
C GLU A 172 -2.22 -18.14 -13.86
N HIS A 173 -1.41 -18.80 -13.04
CA HIS A 173 -0.91 -20.15 -13.30
C HIS A 173 -1.90 -21.27 -12.92
N GLY A 174 -3.13 -20.92 -12.56
CA GLY A 174 -4.20 -21.87 -12.24
C GLY A 174 -4.10 -22.50 -10.85
N LEU A 175 -3.29 -21.95 -9.93
CA LEU A 175 -3.24 -22.47 -8.56
C LEU A 175 -4.50 -22.08 -7.78
N SER A 176 -5.04 -23.03 -7.03
CA SER A 176 -6.18 -22.78 -6.14
C SER A 176 -5.78 -22.01 -4.87
N ASP A 177 -6.73 -21.32 -4.23
CA ASP A 177 -6.56 -20.67 -2.91
C ASP A 177 -5.81 -21.59 -1.93
N TYR A 178 -6.18 -22.87 -1.87
CA TYR A 178 -5.53 -23.84 -0.98
C TYR A 178 -4.06 -24.05 -1.31
N ARG A 179 -3.72 -24.15 -2.59
CA ARG A 179 -2.34 -24.32 -3.03
C ARG A 179 -1.53 -23.05 -2.81
N ILE A 180 -2.11 -21.88 -3.10
CA ILE A 180 -1.48 -20.58 -2.90
C ILE A 180 -1.08 -20.38 -1.44
N ARG A 181 -1.95 -20.73 -0.48
CA ARG A 181 -1.62 -20.65 0.97
C ARG A 181 -0.31 -21.37 1.27
N LYS A 182 -0.22 -22.64 0.88
CA LYS A 182 0.96 -23.47 1.13
C LYS A 182 2.22 -22.95 0.45
N VAL A 183 2.07 -22.45 -0.78
CA VAL A 183 3.19 -21.93 -1.58
C VAL A 183 3.75 -20.64 -0.96
N ILE A 184 2.88 -19.75 -0.49
CA ILE A 184 3.27 -18.53 0.22
C ILE A 184 3.87 -18.86 1.58
N ASP A 185 3.28 -19.76 2.37
CA ASP A 185 3.86 -20.18 3.65
C ASP A 185 5.24 -20.81 3.46
N ASN A 186 5.43 -21.62 2.41
CA ASN A 186 6.74 -22.17 2.07
C ASN A 186 7.74 -21.08 1.64
N LEU A 187 7.29 -20.04 0.92
CA LEU A 187 8.15 -18.90 0.58
C LEU A 187 8.67 -18.20 1.85
N MET A 188 7.79 -17.98 2.81
CA MET A 188 8.15 -17.37 4.10
C MET A 188 9.18 -18.22 4.85
N LEU A 189 9.02 -19.54 4.87
CA LEU A 189 9.98 -20.47 5.48
C LEU A 189 11.36 -20.44 4.80
N VAL A 190 11.41 -20.38 3.46
CA VAL A 190 12.67 -20.31 2.69
C VAL A 190 13.52 -19.09 3.07
N PHE A 191 12.85 -18.01 3.46
CA PHE A 191 13.48 -16.76 3.89
C PHE A 191 13.47 -16.58 5.41
N GLU A 192 13.28 -17.66 6.17
CA GLU A 192 13.39 -17.68 7.63
C GLU A 192 12.47 -16.63 8.29
N TYR A 193 11.32 -16.38 7.68
CA TYR A 193 10.32 -15.49 8.25
C TYR A 193 9.62 -16.18 9.41
N ASP A 194 9.57 -15.51 10.55
CA ASP A 194 9.05 -16.04 11.82
C ASP A 194 7.54 -15.87 11.99
N GLY A 195 6.84 -15.41 10.95
CA GLY A 195 5.39 -15.28 10.94
C GLY A 195 4.68 -16.56 10.52
N GLU A 196 3.62 -16.90 11.24
CA GLU A 196 2.80 -18.09 10.95
C GLU A 196 1.62 -17.78 10.00
N ALA A 197 1.25 -18.76 9.18
CA ALA A 197 0.04 -18.74 8.35
C ALA A 197 -0.10 -17.47 7.48
N VAL A 198 1.01 -16.96 6.95
CA VAL A 198 1.05 -15.77 6.10
C VAL A 198 0.21 -15.96 4.83
N GLY A 199 0.26 -17.15 4.22
CA GLY A 199 -0.54 -17.50 3.05
C GLY A 199 -2.04 -17.42 3.31
N GLN A 200 -2.50 -17.87 4.49
CA GLN A 200 -3.90 -17.70 4.90
C GLN A 200 -4.25 -16.22 5.12
N SER A 201 -3.33 -15.47 5.70
CA SER A 201 -3.53 -14.07 6.07
C SER A 201 -3.57 -13.15 4.86
N VAL A 202 -2.69 -13.35 3.86
CA VAL A 202 -2.70 -12.56 2.61
C VAL A 202 -3.98 -12.79 1.79
N LEU A 203 -4.48 -14.03 1.72
CA LEU A 203 -5.74 -14.30 1.03
C LEU A 203 -6.96 -13.73 1.76
N LYS A 204 -6.95 -13.72 3.11
CA LYS A 204 -7.96 -12.98 3.88
C LYS A 204 -7.86 -11.49 3.62
N TYR A 205 -6.64 -10.95 3.51
CA TYR A 205 -6.39 -9.55 3.26
C TYR A 205 -6.92 -9.10 1.89
N LYS A 206 -6.68 -9.87 0.82
CA LYS A 206 -7.24 -9.65 -0.54
C LYS A 206 -8.77 -9.48 -0.54
N LYS A 207 -9.47 -10.19 0.36
CA LYS A 207 -10.94 -10.16 0.45
C LYS A 207 -11.47 -8.92 1.17
N LYS A 208 -10.66 -8.20 1.95
CA LYS A 208 -11.10 -7.03 2.72
C LYS A 208 -11.55 -5.88 1.79
N PRO A 209 -12.57 -5.09 2.18
CA PRO A 209 -13.05 -3.98 1.37
C PRO A 209 -12.03 -2.84 1.26
N TYR A 210 -11.14 -2.70 2.26
CA TYR A 210 -10.14 -1.64 2.36
C TYR A 210 -8.75 -2.00 1.79
N PHE A 211 -8.70 -3.04 0.95
CA PHE A 211 -7.51 -3.46 0.20
C PHE A 211 -7.14 -2.40 -0.86
N PRO A 212 -5.88 -1.94 -0.99
CA PRO A 212 -5.53 -0.83 -1.89
C PRO A 212 -6.03 -0.99 -3.32
N LYS A 213 -5.88 -2.19 -3.92
CA LYS A 213 -6.34 -2.46 -5.29
C LYS A 213 -7.83 -2.20 -5.44
N LYS A 214 -8.66 -2.64 -4.49
CA LYS A 214 -10.11 -2.36 -4.51
C LYS A 214 -10.43 -0.88 -4.40
N ILE A 215 -9.66 -0.12 -3.62
CA ILE A 215 -9.85 1.33 -3.53
C ILE A 215 -9.51 2.00 -4.86
N ILE A 216 -8.41 1.59 -5.50
CA ILE A 216 -8.03 2.08 -6.82
C ILE A 216 -9.10 1.70 -7.86
N ASP A 217 -9.60 0.47 -7.83
CA ASP A 217 -10.69 0.01 -8.69
C ASP A 217 -11.97 0.84 -8.48
N MET A 218 -12.35 1.12 -7.24
CA MET A 218 -13.49 1.98 -6.91
C MET A 218 -13.33 3.40 -7.45
N ILE A 219 -12.12 3.98 -7.37
CA ILE A 219 -11.83 5.30 -7.93
C ILE A 219 -11.92 5.27 -9.46
N ASN A 220 -11.34 4.25 -10.08
CA ASN A 220 -11.37 4.07 -11.54
C ASN A 220 -12.79 3.84 -12.06
N GLU A 221 -13.61 3.07 -11.35
CA GLU A 221 -15.03 2.83 -11.68
C GLU A 221 -15.86 4.11 -11.56
N ALA A 222 -15.64 4.91 -10.51
CA ALA A 222 -16.28 6.21 -10.36
C ALA A 222 -15.93 7.15 -11.53
N GLY A 223 -14.68 7.11 -12.02
CA GLY A 223 -14.22 7.87 -13.18
C GLY A 223 -14.85 7.48 -14.52
N LYS A 224 -15.48 6.30 -14.62
CA LYS A 224 -16.14 5.82 -15.86
C LYS A 224 -17.60 6.28 -15.98
N GLN A 225 -18.17 6.90 -14.95
CA GLN A 225 -19.58 7.30 -14.95
C GLN A 225 -19.80 8.53 -15.84
N ARG A 226 -20.53 8.37 -16.96
CA ARG A 226 -20.73 9.42 -17.97
C ARG A 226 -21.65 10.58 -17.55
N TYR A 227 -22.51 10.36 -16.56
CA TYR A 227 -23.59 11.29 -16.21
C TYR A 227 -23.55 11.75 -14.75
N GLN A 228 -22.45 11.48 -14.04
CA GLN A 228 -22.29 11.85 -12.64
C GLN A 228 -20.91 12.48 -12.45
N ARG A 229 -20.83 13.58 -11.69
CA ARG A 229 -19.53 14.18 -11.38
C ARG A 229 -18.72 13.22 -10.51
N LEU A 230 -17.42 13.13 -10.74
CA LEU A 230 -16.55 12.17 -10.06
C LEU A 230 -16.67 12.26 -8.54
N HIS A 231 -16.60 13.45 -7.95
CA HIS A 231 -16.74 13.63 -6.50
C HIS A 231 -18.11 13.15 -5.95
N GLU A 232 -19.19 13.24 -6.71
CA GLU A 232 -20.50 12.72 -6.30
C GLU A 232 -20.54 11.18 -6.36
N ALA A 233 -19.93 10.59 -7.39
CA ALA A 233 -19.80 9.14 -7.52
C ALA A 233 -18.94 8.57 -6.39
N LEU A 234 -17.80 9.22 -6.10
CA LEU A 234 -16.92 8.88 -5.00
C LEU A 234 -17.59 9.07 -3.63
N LYS A 235 -18.46 10.08 -3.47
CA LYS A 235 -19.21 10.27 -2.21
C LYS A 235 -20.06 9.04 -1.85
N LYS A 236 -20.77 8.47 -2.83
CA LYS A 236 -21.55 7.23 -2.64
C LYS A 236 -20.68 6.08 -2.15
N GLN A 237 -19.46 5.97 -2.70
CA GLN A 237 -18.48 4.97 -2.28
C GLN A 237 -17.93 5.25 -0.88
N LEU A 238 -17.67 6.52 -0.55
CA LEU A 238 -17.23 6.90 0.79
C LEU A 238 -18.26 6.49 1.84
N ASP A 239 -19.55 6.67 1.56
CA ASP A 239 -20.64 6.35 2.47
C ASP A 239 -20.80 4.83 2.69
N SER A 240 -20.43 4.00 1.71
CA SER A 240 -20.50 2.53 1.80
C SER A 240 -19.34 1.87 2.55
N ILE A 241 -18.20 2.56 2.70
CA ILE A 241 -17.00 2.04 3.38
C ILE A 241 -17.21 1.87 4.87
#